data_AF-A0A965AAB9-F1
#
_entry.id   AF-A0A965AAB9-F1
#
_cell.length_a   1.000
_cell.length_b   1.000
_cell.length_c   1.000
_cell.angle_alpha   90.00
_cell.angle_beta   90.00
_cell.angle_gamma   90.00
#
_symmetry.space_group_name_H-M   'P 1'
#
loop_
_entity.id
_entity.type
_entity.pdbx_description
1 polymer ?
#
loop_
_entity_poly.entity_id
_entity_poly.type
_entity_poly.pdbx_seq_one_letter_code
_entity_poly.pdbx_strand_id
1 'polypeptide(L)'
;MKTEMKYFRLKPEAPAVIGEHSEIERVQGDALKVRKMHLVFEGWFGDDLMKTSPVFYITEKLKRDLESSELSGISHFENIEVTKSENFKELYPNKELPDFFLFVINGTARQDDFGIEIGKLIVSEKALGFLKGFRLAETEIEDLEDG
;
A
#
# COMPACT_ATOMS: atom_id res chain seq x y z
N MET A 1 -12.05 9.32 -30.34
CA MET A 1 -10.90 9.81 -29.54
C MET A 1 -10.50 8.70 -28.60
N LYS A 2 -9.25 8.25 -28.61
CA LYS A 2 -8.71 7.52 -27.47
C LYS A 2 -8.43 8.57 -26.40
N THR A 3 -9.13 8.52 -25.28
CA THR A 3 -8.72 9.25 -24.09
C THR A 3 -7.38 8.65 -23.65
N GLU A 4 -6.33 9.47 -23.62
CA GLU A 4 -5.08 9.09 -22.95
C GLU A 4 -5.40 8.85 -21.47
N MET A 5 -5.11 7.66 -20.97
CA MET A 5 -5.21 7.36 -19.55
C MET A 5 -3.95 7.88 -18.88
N LYS A 6 -4.10 8.81 -17.93
CA LYS A 6 -3.00 9.30 -17.12
C LYS A 6 -2.68 8.32 -16.00
N TYR A 7 -1.40 8.25 -15.64
CA TYR A 7 -0.91 7.43 -14.55
C TYR A 7 -0.07 8.27 -13.58
N PHE A 8 -0.08 7.85 -12.32
CA PHE A 8 0.60 8.54 -11.24
C PHE A 8 1.45 7.56 -10.45
N ARG A 9 2.64 8.00 -10.04
CA ARG A 9 3.44 7.30 -9.04
C ARG A 9 3.03 7.78 -7.66
N LEU A 10 2.64 6.83 -6.80
CA LEU A 10 2.42 7.08 -5.39
C LEU A 10 3.64 6.66 -4.58
N LYS A 11 4.08 7.52 -3.65
CA LYS A 11 5.03 7.18 -2.61
C LYS A 11 4.35 7.37 -1.25
N PRO A 12 3.68 6.33 -0.74
CA PRO A 12 3.03 6.38 0.56
C PRO A 12 4.00 6.59 1.73
N GLU A 13 3.43 6.99 2.87
CA GLU A 13 4.07 6.97 4.19
C GLU A 13 4.68 5.58 4.47
N ALA A 14 5.82 5.55 5.17
CA ALA A 14 6.44 4.32 5.64
C ALA A 14 6.53 4.28 7.18
N PRO A 15 5.39 4.10 7.89
CA PRO A 15 5.33 4.17 9.35
C PRO A 15 5.89 2.96 10.09
N ALA A 16 6.16 1.86 9.39
CA ALA A 16 6.49 0.58 9.99
C ALA A 16 7.70 -0.10 9.33
N VAL A 17 8.36 -0.95 10.11
CA VAL A 17 9.43 -1.83 9.67
C VAL A 17 8.96 -3.29 9.65
N ILE A 18 9.66 -4.15 8.90
CA ILE A 18 9.40 -5.59 8.88
C ILE A 18 9.84 -6.19 10.22
N GLY A 19 8.91 -6.83 10.91
CA GLY A 19 9.13 -7.50 12.18
C GLY A 19 9.65 -8.92 12.03
N GLU A 20 10.22 -9.44 13.12
CA GLU A 20 10.94 -10.72 13.18
C GLU A 20 10.03 -11.94 12.91
N HIS A 21 8.72 -11.80 13.08
CA HIS A 21 7.76 -12.88 12.82
C HIS A 21 7.37 -13.00 11.34
N SER A 22 7.99 -12.21 10.45
CA SER A 22 7.70 -12.26 9.01
C SER A 22 8.33 -13.47 8.34
N GLU A 23 7.56 -14.16 7.50
CA GLU A 23 8.01 -15.25 6.66
C GLU A 23 7.92 -14.82 5.20
N ILE A 24 9.04 -14.32 4.67
CA ILE A 24 9.16 -13.78 3.32
C ILE A 24 10.14 -14.62 2.51
N GLU A 25 9.66 -15.19 1.42
CA GLU A 25 10.45 -16.00 0.49
C GLU A 25 10.82 -15.14 -0.73
N ARG A 26 12.12 -14.89 -0.89
CA ARG A 26 12.69 -14.20 -2.05
C ARG A 26 13.15 -15.23 -3.07
N VAL A 27 12.40 -15.36 -4.16
CA VAL A 27 12.80 -16.18 -5.30
C VAL A 27 13.39 -15.26 -6.36
N GLN A 28 14.62 -15.55 -6.80
CA GLN A 28 15.32 -14.72 -7.78
C GLN A 28 14.57 -14.74 -9.11
N GLY A 29 14.13 -13.57 -9.57
CA GLY A 29 13.39 -13.42 -10.83
C GLY A 29 11.87 -13.51 -10.71
N ASP A 30 11.33 -13.82 -9.51
CA ASP A 30 9.90 -13.90 -9.25
C ASP A 30 9.42 -12.81 -8.28
N ALA A 31 8.10 -12.65 -8.21
CA ALA A 31 7.46 -11.83 -7.19
C ALA A 31 7.77 -12.37 -5.78
N LEU A 32 7.92 -11.45 -4.82
CA LEU A 32 8.16 -11.78 -3.43
C LEU A 32 6.96 -12.52 -2.85
N LYS A 33 7.21 -13.71 -2.30
CA LYS A 33 6.15 -14.53 -1.72
C LYS A 33 6.10 -14.29 -0.21
N VAL A 34 5.04 -13.62 0.23
CA VAL A 34 4.76 -13.42 1.66
C VAL A 34 3.92 -14.59 2.15
N ARG A 35 4.38 -15.31 3.18
CA ARG A 35 3.59 -16.35 3.86
C ARG A 35 2.99 -15.83 5.15
N LYS A 36 3.74 -14.96 5.83
CA LYS A 36 3.34 -14.24 7.03
C LYS A 36 3.99 -12.87 7.01
N MET A 37 3.21 -11.82 7.23
CA MET A 37 3.73 -10.46 7.40
C MET A 37 3.55 -10.01 8.85
N HIS A 38 4.63 -9.50 9.42
CA HIS A 38 4.62 -8.81 10.70
C HIS A 38 5.18 -7.41 10.51
N LEU A 39 4.40 -6.38 10.86
CA LEU A 39 4.83 -4.99 10.83
C LEU A 39 4.94 -4.42 12.24
N VAL A 40 6.07 -3.77 12.50
CA VAL A 40 6.33 -3.05 13.74
C VAL A 40 6.24 -1.55 13.45
N PHE A 41 5.19 -0.91 13.93
CA PHE A 41 4.94 0.51 13.72
C PHE A 41 5.81 1.37 14.65
N GLU A 42 6.47 2.37 14.06
CA GLU A 42 7.31 3.36 14.76
C GLU A 42 6.60 4.72 14.89
N GLY A 43 5.62 4.97 14.03
CA GLY A 43 4.66 6.06 14.09
C GLY A 43 3.47 5.71 13.21
N TRP A 44 2.49 6.61 13.07
CA TRP A 44 1.47 6.54 12.01
C TRP A 44 0.71 7.87 12.01
N PHE A 45 0.71 8.56 10.87
CA PHE A 45 0.04 9.86 10.77
C PHE A 45 -1.45 9.76 10.46
N GLY A 46 -1.97 8.55 10.21
CA GLY A 46 -3.39 8.32 9.96
C GLY A 46 -3.71 8.00 8.50
N ASP A 47 -2.72 7.93 7.61
CA ASP A 47 -2.96 7.59 6.20
C ASP A 47 -3.60 6.21 6.06
N ASP A 48 -4.38 6.05 4.99
CA ASP A 48 -5.11 4.84 4.67
C ASP A 48 -4.32 3.92 3.72
N LEU A 49 -3.31 4.45 3.03
CA LEU A 49 -2.39 3.74 2.15
C LEU A 49 -0.96 3.98 2.64
N MET A 50 -0.22 2.90 2.86
CA MET A 50 1.16 2.94 3.36
C MET A 50 2.03 1.94 2.61
N LYS A 51 3.34 2.03 2.86
CA LYS A 51 4.33 1.09 2.34
C LYS A 51 5.36 0.71 3.40
N THR A 52 5.89 -0.49 3.29
CA THR A 52 7.12 -0.93 3.95
C THR A 52 7.81 -1.82 2.96
N SER A 53 8.91 -1.34 2.36
CA SER A 53 9.49 -2.03 1.20
C SER A 53 9.77 -3.51 1.51
N PRO A 54 9.24 -4.44 0.69
CA PRO A 54 8.71 -4.24 -0.66
C PRO A 54 7.17 -4.25 -0.77
N VAL A 55 6.44 -4.18 0.35
CA VAL A 55 4.98 -4.34 0.39
C VAL A 55 4.23 -3.03 0.55
N PHE A 56 2.99 -3.03 0.07
CA PHE A 56 1.98 -2.00 0.32
C PHE A 56 0.92 -2.58 1.25
N TYR A 57 0.35 -1.73 2.10
CA TYR A 57 -0.71 -2.12 3.01
C TYR A 57 -1.65 -0.95 3.22
N ILE A 58 -2.87 -1.30 3.61
CA ILE A 58 -3.98 -0.37 3.70
C ILE A 58 -4.76 -0.60 4.99
N THR A 59 -5.50 0.41 5.43
CA THR A 59 -6.44 0.28 6.54
C THR A 59 -7.64 -0.59 6.14
N GLU A 60 -8.31 -1.17 7.13
CA GLU A 60 -9.56 -1.92 6.92
C GLU A 60 -10.62 -1.12 6.15
N LYS A 61 -10.72 0.20 6.41
CA LYS A 61 -11.68 1.07 5.73
C LYS A 61 -11.40 1.12 4.23
N LEU A 62 -10.15 1.38 3.82
CA LEU A 62 -9.78 1.40 2.41
C LEU A 62 -9.96 0.03 1.76
N LYS A 63 -9.62 -1.05 2.47
CA LYS A 63 -9.86 -2.42 2.00
C LYS A 63 -11.33 -2.65 1.63
N ARG A 64 -12.27 -2.36 2.53
CA ARG A 64 -13.70 -2.61 2.32
C ARG A 64 -14.24 -1.92 1.06
N ASP A 65 -13.84 -0.68 0.84
CA ASP A 65 -14.31 0.08 -0.31
C ASP A 65 -13.65 -0.43 -1.61
N LEU A 66 -12.36 -0.83 -1.57
CA LEU A 66 -11.69 -1.46 -2.70
C LEU A 66 -12.32 -2.81 -3.07
N GLU A 67 -12.73 -3.63 -2.11
CA GLU A 67 -13.44 -4.90 -2.34
C GLU A 67 -14.77 -4.71 -3.08
N SER A 68 -15.40 -3.55 -2.90
CA SER A 68 -16.64 -3.17 -3.62
C SER A 68 -16.40 -2.42 -4.94
N SER A 69 -15.14 -2.12 -5.27
CA SER A 69 -14.77 -1.34 -6.45
C SER A 69 -14.59 -2.22 -7.69
N GLU A 70 -14.72 -1.60 -8.86
CA GLU A 70 -14.37 -2.22 -10.16
C GLU A 70 -12.96 -1.82 -10.62
N LEU A 71 -12.03 -1.58 -9.68
CA LEU A 71 -10.65 -1.21 -10.00
C LEU A 71 -9.81 -2.47 -10.29
N SER A 72 -9.06 -2.46 -11.40
CA SER A 72 -8.24 -3.61 -11.81
C SER A 72 -6.85 -3.63 -11.16
N GLY A 73 -6.15 -4.76 -11.28
CA GLY A 73 -4.78 -4.92 -10.79
C GLY A 73 -4.64 -5.26 -9.31
N ILE A 74 -5.77 -5.45 -8.62
CA ILE A 74 -5.84 -5.96 -7.25
C ILE A 74 -5.90 -7.49 -7.33
N SER A 75 -4.96 -8.17 -6.68
CA SER A 75 -4.99 -9.62 -6.58
C SER A 75 -5.90 -10.06 -5.44
N HIS A 76 -5.61 -9.61 -4.23
CA HIS A 76 -6.34 -9.92 -2.99
C HIS A 76 -5.78 -9.10 -1.83
N PHE A 77 -6.35 -9.29 -0.64
CA PHE A 77 -5.89 -8.72 0.61
C PHE A 77 -5.53 -9.83 1.59
N GLU A 78 -4.43 -9.68 2.34
CA GLU A 78 -4.01 -10.64 3.35
C GLU A 78 -3.90 -9.98 4.73
N ASN A 79 -4.08 -10.78 5.78
CA ASN A 79 -3.92 -10.32 7.16
C ASN A 79 -2.45 -9.99 7.46
N ILE A 80 -2.22 -8.96 8.28
CA ILE A 80 -0.90 -8.60 8.80
C ILE A 80 -0.92 -8.72 10.32
N GLU A 81 0.13 -9.31 10.89
CA GLU A 81 0.42 -9.15 12.31
C GLU A 81 0.97 -7.75 12.56
N VAL A 82 0.31 -6.95 13.40
CA VAL A 82 0.72 -5.57 13.70
C VAL A 82 1.09 -5.43 15.16
N THR A 83 2.23 -4.78 15.40
CA THR A 83 2.71 -4.43 16.73
C THR A 83 3.23 -2.99 16.77
N LYS A 84 3.24 -2.38 17.95
CA LYS A 84 3.81 -1.05 18.19
C LYS A 84 5.23 -1.22 18.74
N SER A 85 6.20 -0.47 18.22
CA SER A 85 7.54 -0.39 18.83
C SER A 85 7.47 0.25 20.22
N GLU A 86 8.52 0.10 21.04
CA GLU A 86 8.59 0.79 22.34
C GLU A 86 8.56 2.30 22.15
N ASN A 87 9.29 2.84 21.17
CA ASN A 87 9.24 4.26 20.82
C ASN A 87 7.83 4.74 20.48
N PHE A 88 7.06 3.95 19.72
CA PHE A 88 5.67 4.29 19.41
C PHE A 88 4.85 4.39 20.71
N LYS A 89 4.98 3.40 21.59
CA LYS A 89 4.22 3.35 22.86
C LYS A 89 4.58 4.52 23.77
N GLU A 90 5.86 4.90 23.83
CA GLU A 90 6.32 6.04 24.64
C GLU A 90 5.83 7.39 24.08
N LEU A 91 5.93 7.61 22.77
CA LEU A 91 5.56 8.87 22.13
C LEU A 91 4.04 9.03 21.95
N TYR A 92 3.33 7.92 21.76
CA TYR A 92 1.90 7.90 21.43
C TYR A 92 1.12 6.88 22.29
N PRO A 93 1.14 7.01 23.63
CA PRO A 93 0.61 5.98 24.54
C PRO A 93 -0.88 5.67 24.37
N ASN A 94 -1.65 6.65 23.89
CA ASN A 94 -3.09 6.54 23.69
C ASN A 94 -3.50 6.40 22.22
N LYS A 95 -2.53 6.30 21.28
CA LYS A 95 -2.85 6.16 19.86
C LYS A 95 -3.13 4.70 19.57
N GLU A 96 -4.36 4.43 19.14
CA GLU A 96 -4.73 3.13 18.60
C GLU A 96 -4.42 3.00 17.13
N LEU A 97 -4.10 1.77 16.74
CA LEU A 97 -3.87 1.38 15.36
C LEU A 97 -5.12 0.62 14.88
N PRO A 98 -5.65 0.93 13.69
CA PRO A 98 -6.71 0.13 13.08
C PRO A 98 -6.15 -1.22 12.62
N ASP A 99 -7.03 -2.07 12.12
CA ASP A 99 -6.61 -3.26 11.39
C ASP A 99 -6.01 -2.85 10.04
N PHE A 100 -4.91 -3.53 9.68
CA PHE A 100 -4.18 -3.33 8.44
C PHE A 100 -4.10 -4.63 7.64
N PHE A 101 -4.13 -4.47 6.32
CA PHE A 101 -4.12 -5.60 5.38
C PHE A 101 -3.07 -5.37 4.31
N LEU A 102 -2.37 -6.44 3.92
CA LEU A 102 -1.50 -6.39 2.77
C LEU A 102 -2.36 -6.09 1.55
N PHE A 103 -1.89 -5.14 0.75
CA PHE A 103 -2.49 -4.82 -0.53
C PHE A 103 -1.69 -5.53 -1.62
N VAL A 104 -2.13 -6.73 -2.01
CA VAL A 104 -1.42 -7.55 -2.98
C VAL A 104 -1.84 -7.13 -4.39
N ILE A 105 -0.89 -6.54 -5.12
CA ILE A 105 -1.09 -5.99 -6.45
C ILE A 105 -0.44 -6.92 -7.47
N ASN A 106 -1.21 -7.29 -8.50
CA ASN A 106 -0.73 -8.10 -9.63
C ASN A 106 -0.97 -7.44 -10.99
N GLY A 107 -1.52 -6.22 -11.01
CA GLY A 107 -1.76 -5.49 -12.25
C GLY A 107 -0.48 -5.01 -12.92
N THR A 108 -0.59 -4.78 -14.22
CA THR A 108 0.48 -4.25 -15.06
C THR A 108 0.47 -2.73 -14.96
N ALA A 109 1.59 -2.14 -14.50
CA ALA A 109 1.74 -0.70 -14.42
C ALA A 109 1.48 -0.04 -15.78
N ARG A 110 0.77 1.11 -15.79
CA ARG A 110 0.36 1.85 -16.99
C ARG A 110 -0.62 1.11 -17.92
N GLN A 111 -1.26 0.06 -17.41
CA GLN A 111 -2.33 -0.68 -18.11
C GLN A 111 -3.53 -0.94 -17.18
N ASP A 112 -3.26 -1.41 -15.97
CA ASP A 112 -4.26 -1.62 -14.92
C ASP A 112 -4.41 -0.41 -14.00
N ASP A 113 -5.51 -0.35 -13.25
CA ASP A 113 -5.78 0.70 -12.27
C ASP A 113 -4.73 0.73 -11.14
N PHE A 114 -4.21 -0.43 -10.76
CA PHE A 114 -3.06 -0.58 -9.85
C PHE A 114 -1.99 -1.46 -10.47
N GLY A 115 -0.72 -1.04 -10.41
CA GLY A 115 0.41 -1.86 -10.84
C GLY A 115 1.70 -1.48 -10.14
N ILE A 116 2.68 -2.40 -10.18
CA ILE A 116 4.01 -2.18 -9.59
C ILE A 116 5.06 -2.08 -10.70
N GLU A 117 5.82 -0.98 -10.70
CA GLU A 117 6.96 -0.76 -11.59
C GLU A 117 8.22 -0.56 -10.73
N ILE A 118 9.12 -1.56 -10.72
CA ILE A 118 10.38 -1.51 -9.95
C ILE A 118 10.13 -1.13 -8.47
N GLY A 119 9.18 -1.82 -7.83
CA GLY A 119 8.80 -1.58 -6.43
C GLY A 119 8.06 -0.26 -6.16
N LYS A 120 7.69 0.50 -7.19
CA LYS A 120 6.91 1.73 -7.09
C LYS A 120 5.45 1.44 -7.43
N LEU A 121 4.54 2.00 -6.64
CA LEU A 121 3.12 1.91 -6.90
C LEU A 121 2.74 2.90 -8.00
N ILE A 122 2.25 2.37 -9.11
CA ILE A 122 1.69 3.14 -10.22
C ILE A 122 0.18 2.94 -10.22
N VAL A 123 -0.56 4.05 -10.29
CA VAL A 123 -2.03 4.03 -10.29
C VAL A 123 -2.56 4.81 -11.48
N SER A 124 -3.70 4.37 -12.02
CA SER A 124 -4.42 5.15 -13.03
C SER A 124 -5.04 6.42 -12.43
N GLU A 125 -5.45 7.37 -13.27
CA GLU A 125 -6.25 8.51 -12.84
C GLU A 125 -7.55 8.10 -12.12
N LYS A 126 -8.20 7.03 -12.58
CA LYS A 126 -9.42 6.49 -11.97
C LYS A 126 -9.14 5.99 -10.54
N ALA A 127 -8.08 5.20 -10.38
CA ALA A 127 -7.65 4.71 -9.07
C ALA A 127 -7.23 5.85 -8.13
N LEU A 128 -6.48 6.84 -8.64
CA LEU A 128 -6.14 8.02 -7.84
C LEU A 128 -7.39 8.80 -7.41
N GLY A 129 -8.36 8.97 -8.32
CA GLY A 129 -9.64 9.61 -8.00
C GLY A 129 -10.39 8.89 -6.88
N PHE A 130 -10.40 7.56 -6.90
CA PHE A 130 -10.94 6.74 -5.81
C PHE A 130 -10.16 6.93 -4.50
N LEU A 131 -8.83 6.84 -4.54
CA LEU A 131 -7.98 6.95 -3.35
C LEU A 131 -8.08 8.33 -2.68
N LYS A 132 -8.40 9.40 -3.42
CA LYS A 132 -8.65 10.75 -2.86
C LYS A 132 -9.88 10.83 -1.93
N GLY A 133 -10.72 9.79 -1.89
CA GLY A 133 -11.78 9.62 -0.86
C GLY A 133 -11.25 9.21 0.52
N PHE A 134 -9.95 8.92 0.62
CA PHE A 134 -9.27 8.42 1.81
C PHE A 134 -8.16 9.38 2.25
N ARG A 135 -7.58 9.14 3.43
CA ARG A 135 -6.47 9.96 3.91
C ARG A 135 -5.16 9.52 3.25
N LEU A 136 -4.56 10.44 2.50
CA LEU A 136 -3.27 10.29 1.80
C LEU A 136 -2.36 11.49 2.09
N ALA A 137 -2.41 12.03 3.32
CA ALA A 137 -1.79 13.30 3.65
C ALA A 137 -0.25 13.25 3.56
N GLU A 138 0.34 12.09 3.84
CA GLU A 138 1.80 11.87 3.81
C GLU A 138 2.25 11.15 2.54
N THR A 139 1.34 10.94 1.58
CA THR A 139 1.64 10.27 0.30
C THR A 139 2.09 11.30 -0.73
N GLU A 140 3.32 11.18 -1.23
CA GLU A 140 3.74 11.96 -2.40
C GLU A 140 3.07 11.40 -3.67
N ILE A 141 2.54 12.29 -4.50
CA ILE A 141 1.89 11.97 -5.77
C ILE A 141 2.67 12.64 -6.89
N GLU A 142 3.10 11.86 -7.88
CA GLU A 142 3.88 12.34 -9.02
C GLU A 142 3.19 11.93 -10.31
N ASP A 143 2.91 12.91 -11.17
CA ASP A 143 2.38 12.67 -12.51
C ASP A 143 3.46 11.97 -13.35
N LEU A 144 3.07 10.90 -14.04
CA LEU A 144 3.94 10.22 -14.99
C LEU A 144 3.53 10.70 -16.37
N GLU A 145 4.21 11.73 -16.86
CA GLU A 145 4.07 12.14 -18.25
C GLU A 145 4.38 10.95 -19.18
N ASP A 146 3.60 10.82 -20.25
CA ASP A 146 3.92 9.93 -21.35
C ASP A 146 5.21 10.47 -22.00
N GLY A 147 6.32 9.76 -21.77
CA GLY A 147 7.64 10.11 -22.33
C GLY A 147 7.74 9.88 -23.83
#